data_AF-A0A4R0QZY3-F1
#
_entry.id   AF-A0A4R0QZY3-F1
#
_cell.length_a   1.000
_cell.length_b   1.000
_cell.length_c   1.000
_cell.angle_alpha   90.00
_cell.angle_beta   90.00
_cell.angle_gamma   90.00
#
_symmetry.space_group_name_H-M   'P 1'
#
loop_
_entity.id
_entity.type
_entity.pdbx_description
1 polymer ?
#
loop_
_entity_poly.entity_id
_entity_poly.type
_entity_poly.pdbx_seq_one_letter_code
_entity_poly.pdbx_strand_id
1 'polypeptide(L)' 'MSNAAELYRRIESDRDLTNSLFRQALQNPQGAIEAICAIGESLSLPVTPDQVRAHLGDLDDDRTKQWLIKARGGL' A
#
# COMPACT_ATOMS: atom_id res chain seq x y z
N MET A 1 5.68 17.51 0.29
CA MET A 1 5.54 16.50 -0.79
C MET A 1 6.09 15.21 -0.23
N SER A 2 5.23 14.23 0.05
CA SER A 2 5.66 12.97 0.69
C SER A 2 6.04 11.95 -0.37
N ASN A 3 7.21 11.33 -0.25
CA ASN A 3 7.67 10.25 -1.15
C ASN A 3 6.62 9.14 -1.29
N ALA A 4 5.86 8.87 -0.22
CA ALA A 4 4.72 7.96 -0.24
C ALA A 4 3.67 8.33 -1.28
N ALA A 5 3.23 9.59 -1.36
CA ALA A 5 2.19 9.99 -2.31
C ALA A 5 2.64 9.82 -3.78
N GLU A 6 3.90 10.13 -4.07
CA GLU A 6 4.48 9.94 -5.41
C GLU A 6 4.61 8.45 -5.76
N LEU A 7 5.04 7.64 -4.78
CA LEU A 7 5.11 6.19 -4.89
C LEU A 7 3.74 5.58 -5.18
N TYR A 8 2.74 5.95 -4.38
CA TYR A 8 1.38 5.47 -4.55
C TYR A 8 0.80 5.87 -5.90
N ARG A 9 1.07 7.09 -6.39
CA ARG A 9 0.66 7.50 -7.75
C ARG A 9 1.31 6.62 -8.83
N ARG A 10 2.58 6.23 -8.64
CA ARG A 10 3.31 5.32 -9.54
C ARG A 10 2.73 3.91 -9.51
N ILE A 11 2.47 3.39 -8.31
CA ILE A 11 1.85 2.09 -8.10
C ILE A 11 0.44 2.08 -8.68
N GLU A 12 -0.38 3.10 -8.43
CA GLU A 12 -1.75 3.22 -8.94
C GLU A 12 -1.81 3.32 -10.47
N SER A 13 -0.80 3.95 -11.08
CA SER A 13 -0.63 3.97 -12.53
C SER A 13 -0.42 2.57 -13.11
N ASP A 14 0.09 1.63 -12.30
CA ASP A 14 0.27 0.21 -12.63
C ASP A 14 -0.80 -0.64 -11.94
N ARG A 15 -1.89 -0.91 -12.67
CA ARG A 15 -3.03 -1.67 -12.14
C ARG A 15 -2.67 -3.11 -11.75
N ASP A 16 -1.74 -3.74 -12.45
CA ASP A 16 -1.31 -5.11 -12.16
C ASP A 16 -0.50 -5.17 -10.87
N LEU A 17 0.39 -4.21 -10.67
CA LEU A 17 1.14 -4.04 -9.43
C LEU A 17 0.20 -3.72 -8.26
N THR A 18 -0.72 -2.79 -8.44
CA THR A 18 -1.73 -2.42 -7.44
C THR A 18 -2.58 -3.63 -7.03
N ASN A 19 -3.11 -4.38 -7.99
CA ASN A 19 -3.92 -5.57 -7.70
C ASN A 19 -3.12 -6.70 -7.04
N SER A 20 -1.83 -6.84 -7.37
CA SER A 20 -0.95 -7.84 -6.76
C SER A 20 -0.64 -7.47 -5.31
N LEU A 21 -0.28 -6.21 -5.04
CA LEU A 21 -0.09 -5.67 -3.70
C LEU A 21 -1.37 -5.78 -2.87
N PHE A 22 -2.53 -5.48 -3.46
CA PHE A 22 -3.82 -5.59 -2.78
C PHE A 22 -4.14 -7.03 -2.39
N ARG A 23 -3.97 -7.99 -3.31
CA ARG A 23 -4.13 -9.42 -3.02
C ARG A 23 -3.15 -9.90 -1.94
N GLN A 24 -1.91 -9.46 -2.02
CA GLN A 24 -0.89 -9.74 -1.02
C GLN A 24 -1.28 -9.16 0.33
N ALA A 25 -1.85 -7.96 0.38
CA ALA A 25 -2.27 -7.33 1.62
C ALA A 25 -3.47 -8.03 2.28
N LEU A 26 -4.38 -8.59 1.47
CA LEU A 26 -5.48 -9.41 1.96
C LEU A 26 -5.01 -10.72 2.60
N GLN A 27 -3.92 -11.31 2.11
CA GLN A 27 -3.35 -12.56 2.64
C GLN A 27 -2.32 -12.32 3.75
N ASN A 28 -1.49 -11.30 3.58
CA ASN A 28 -0.39 -10.93 4.46
C ASN A 28 -0.16 -9.40 4.41
N PRO A 29 -0.77 -8.63 5.33
CA PRO A 29 -0.64 -7.18 5.35
C PRO A 29 0.78 -6.71 5.67
N GLN A 30 1.55 -7.50 6.43
CA GLN A 30 2.95 -7.18 6.74
C GLN A 30 3.80 -7.23 5.48
N GLY A 31 3.67 -8.31 4.70
CA GLY A 31 4.41 -8.49 3.45
C GLY A 31 4.04 -7.48 2.37
N ALA A 32 2.80 -6.97 2.36
CA ALA A 32 2.42 -5.91 1.44
C ALA A 32 3.14 -4.58 1.73
N ILE A 33 3.32 -4.24 3.01
CA ILE A 33 4.07 -3.04 3.42
C ILE A 33 5.55 -3.18 3.04
N GLU A 34 6.14 -4.36 3.25
CA GLU A 34 7.52 -4.63 2.83
C GLU A 34 7.70 -4.53 1.31
N ALA A 35 6.75 -5.07 0.54
CA ALA A 35 6.77 -4.95 -0.92
C ALA A 35 6.65 -3.49 -1.38
N ILE A 36 5.80 -2.68 -0.73
CA ILE A 36 5.69 -1.24 -1.03
C ILE A 36 7.01 -0.51 -0.72
N CYS A 37 7.66 -0.82 0.40
CA CYS A 37 8.98 -0.28 0.72
C CYS A 37 10.03 -0.66 -0.33
N ALA A 38 10.07 -1.93 -0.74
CA ALA A 38 11.01 -2.41 -1.77
C ALA A 38 10.76 -1.75 -3.14
N ILE A 39 9.50 -1.56 -3.52
CA ILE A 39 9.12 -0.81 -4.73
C ILE A 39 9.59 0.64 -4.62
N GLY A 40 9.48 1.24 -3.43
CA GLY A 40 10.00 2.58 -3.17
C GLY A 40 11.50 2.70 -3.32
N GLU A 41 12.26 1.74 -2.80
CA GLU A 41 13.70 1.68 -3.03
C GLU A 41 14.03 1.55 -4.53
N SER A 42 13.32 0.68 -5.25
CA SER A 42 13.53 0.49 -6.70
C SER A 42 13.21 1.75 -7.51
N LEU A 43 12.22 2.54 -7.09
CA LEU A 43 11.79 3.77 -7.74
C LEU A 43 12.56 5.02 -7.27
N SER A 44 13.60 4.87 -6.44
CA SER A 44 14.31 5.98 -5.79
C SER A 44 13.40 6.88 -4.94
N LEU A 45 12.31 6.31 -4.43
CA LEU A 45 11.34 6.91 -3.52
C LEU A 45 11.32 6.09 -2.22
N PRO A 46 12.38 6.14 -1.39
CA PRO A 46 12.42 5.37 -0.16
C PRO A 46 11.27 5.82 0.74
N VAL A 47 10.46 4.84 1.13
CA VAL A 47 9.35 5.02 2.07
C VAL A 47 9.54 4.08 3.25
N THR A 48 9.20 4.54 4.44
CA THR A 48 9.23 3.68 5.63
C THR A 48 7.89 2.98 5.82
N PRO A 49 7.87 1.82 6.51
CA PRO A 49 6.62 1.16 6.90
C PRO A 49 5.66 2.08 7.63
N ASP A 50 6.21 2.99 8.44
CA ASP A 50 5.46 4.02 9.18
C ASP A 50 4.81 5.04 8.24
N GLN A 51 5.54 5.53 7.23
CA GLN A 51 4.98 6.43 6.21
C GLN A 51 3.89 5.76 5.39
N VAL A 52 4.07 4.48 5.05
CA VAL A 52 3.07 3.68 4.34
C VAL A 52 1.81 3.55 5.20
N ARG A 53 1.94 3.17 6.47
CA ARG A 53 0.82 3.08 7.42
C ARG A 53 0.14 4.43 7.66
N ALA A 54 0.90 5.50 7.83
CA ALA A 54 0.38 6.85 8.03
C ALA A 54 -0.41 7.32 6.81
N HIS A 55 0.10 7.09 5.61
CA HIS A 55 -0.61 7.43 4.36
C HIS A 55 -1.88 6.59 4.18
N LEU A 56 -1.85 5.32 4.56
CA LEU A 56 -3.02 4.45 4.53
C LEU A 56 -4.07 4.80 5.58
N GLY A 57 -3.66 5.30 6.74
CA GLY A 57 -4.55 5.82 7.77
C GLY A 57 -5.16 7.18 7.41
N ASP A 58 -4.44 8.00 6.65
CA ASP A 58 -4.86 9.31 6.15
C ASP A 58 -5.81 9.20 4.94
N LEU A 59 -5.73 8.11 4.17
CA LEU A 59 -6.67 7.74 3.13
C LEU A 59 -8.02 7.35 3.77
N ASP A 60 -8.83 8.35 4.09
CA ASP A 60 -10.18 8.23 4.65
C ASP A 60 -11.19 7.57 3.69
N ASP A 61 -10.76 7.26 2.46
CA ASP A 61 -11.56 6.58 1.45
C ASP A 61 -11.84 5.13 1.87
N ASP A 62 -13.12 4.83 2.10
CA ASP A 62 -13.66 3.50 2.41
C ASP A 62 -13.12 2.39 1.50
N ARG A 63 -12.73 2.75 0.27
CA ARG A 63 -12.15 1.85 -0.73
C ARG A 63 -10.71 1.41 -0.43
N THR A 64 -9.93 2.26 0.25
CA THR A 64 -8.58 1.92 0.74
C THR A 64 -8.68 1.23 2.10
N LYS A 65 -9.63 1.62 2.96
CA LYS A 65 -9.91 0.85 4.20
C LYS A 65 -10.39 -0.58 3.91
N GLN A 66 -11.02 -0.83 2.76
CA GLN A 66 -11.52 -2.15 2.40
C GLN A 66 -10.48 -3.27 2.37
N TRP A 67 -9.20 -3.03 2.05
CA TRP A 67 -8.20 -4.11 2.16
C TRP A 67 -7.72 -4.36 3.58
N LEU A 68 -7.64 -3.32 4.40
CA LEU A 68 -7.30 -3.42 5.83
C LEU A 68 -8.44 -4.02 6.67
N ILE A 69 -9.70 -3.72 6.33
CA ILE A 69 -10.90 -4.22 7.03
C ILE A 69 -11.26 -5.63 6.57
N LYS A 70 -11.18 -5.94 5.27
CA LYS A 70 -11.54 -7.27 4.73
C LYS A 70 -10.53 -8.37 5.12
N ALA A 71 -9.28 -8.02 5.40
CA ALA A 71 -8.29 -8.93 5.99
C ALA A 71 -8.67 -9.41 7.42
N ARG A 72 -9.64 -8.75 8.09
CA ARG A 72 -10.02 -9.03 9.49
C ARG A 72 -11.45 -9.56 9.67
N GLY A 73 -12.21 -9.75 8.59
CA GLY A 73 -13.61 -10.15 8.65
C GLY A 73 -13.97 -11.11 7.53
N GLY A 74 -13.59 -12.38 7.71
CA GLY A 74 -14.29 -13.47 7.05
C GLY A 74 -15.78 -13.40 7.42
N LEU A 75 -16.61 -13.68 6.42
CA LEU A 75 -18.07 -13.85 6.43
C LEU A 75 -18.69 -14.22 7.78
#